data_AF-A0A2G8PH49-F1
#
_entry.id   AF-A0A2G8PH49-F1
#
_cell.length_a   1.000
_cell.length_b   1.000
_cell.length_c   1.000
_cell.angle_alpha   90.00
_cell.angle_beta   90.00
_cell.angle_gamma   90.00
#
_symmetry.space_group_name_H-M   'P 1'
#
loop_
_entity.id
_entity.type
_entity.pdbx_description
1 polymer ?
#
loop_
_entity_poly.entity_id
_entity_poly.type
_entity_poly.pdbx_seq_one_letter_code
_entity_poly.pdbx_strand_id
1 'polypeptide(L)'
;MPTHSLDLRQRVVAAYQAGNTSIRQVAKRFMVTKRTVHRWVRQYQQTQDLAPKKAGTKRVGILEQHRQEVMAIITEHPDFYLWQYQELLRERLGINVSIV
;
A
#
# COMPACT_ATOMS: atom_id res chain seq x y z
N MET A 1 -2.03 8.03 -3.65
CA MET A 1 -3.35 8.60 -3.98
C MET A 1 -4.32 7.46 -4.30
N PRO A 2 -5.51 7.40 -3.69
CA PRO A 2 -6.53 6.43 -4.09
C PRO A 2 -6.97 6.74 -5.52
N THR A 3 -7.04 5.71 -6.38
CA THR A 3 -7.38 5.83 -7.82
C THR A 3 -8.75 6.46 -8.08
N HIS A 4 -9.65 6.43 -7.09
CA HIS A 4 -11.00 7.00 -7.19
C HIS A 4 -11.32 7.79 -5.92
N SER A 5 -11.86 9.00 -6.10
CA SER A 5 -12.32 9.87 -5.01
C SER A 5 -13.44 9.21 -4.21
N LEU A 6 -13.57 9.60 -2.93
CA LEU A 6 -14.60 9.07 -2.05
C LEU A 6 -16.02 9.45 -2.51
N ASP A 7 -16.18 10.68 -3.01
CA ASP A 7 -17.42 11.18 -3.60
C ASP A 7 -17.93 10.28 -4.74
N LEU A 8 -17.03 9.88 -5.67
CA LEU A 8 -17.41 9.02 -6.78
C LEU A 8 -17.97 7.67 -6.30
N ARG A 9 -17.38 7.10 -5.25
CA ARG A 9 -17.83 5.82 -4.67
C ARG A 9 -19.20 5.96 -4.03
N GLN A 10 -19.41 7.03 -3.26
CA GLN A 10 -20.67 7.31 -2.59
C GLN A 10 -21.80 7.49 -3.61
N ARG A 11 -21.58 8.29 -4.66
CA ARG A 11 -22.58 8.50 -5.71
C ARG A 11 -22.94 7.22 -6.46
N VAL A 12 -21.96 6.35 -6.71
CA VAL A 12 -22.19 5.06 -7.37
C VAL A 12 -23.01 4.12 -6.48
N VAL A 13 -22.73 4.05 -5.18
CA VAL A 13 -23.50 3.22 -4.26
C VAL A 13 -24.90 3.78 -4.03
N ALA A 14 -25.06 5.09 -3.87
CA ALA A 14 -26.37 5.73 -3.74
C ALA A 14 -27.24 5.47 -4.99
N ALA A 15 -26.67 5.57 -6.19
CA ALA A 15 -27.38 5.25 -7.43
C ALA A 15 -27.82 3.78 -7.50
N TYR A 16 -27.03 2.86 -6.93
CA TYR A 16 -27.40 1.45 -6.84
C TYR A 16 -28.49 1.20 -5.78
N GLN A 17 -28.41 1.86 -4.62
CA GLN A 17 -29.42 1.74 -3.55
C GLN A 17 -30.78 2.33 -3.92
N ALA A 18 -30.82 3.29 -4.85
CA ALA A 18 -32.06 3.85 -5.39
C ALA A 18 -32.92 2.81 -6.17
N GLY A 19 -32.49 1.55 -6.27
CA GLY A 19 -33.32 0.41 -6.66
C GLY A 19 -33.64 0.26 -8.14
N ASN A 20 -33.50 1.33 -8.94
CA ASN A 20 -33.96 1.34 -10.33
C ASN A 20 -32.89 1.00 -11.38
N THR A 21 -31.68 0.56 -10.99
CA THR A 21 -30.62 0.24 -11.95
C THR A 21 -29.77 -0.98 -11.61
N SER A 22 -29.44 -1.75 -12.64
CA SER A 22 -28.48 -2.85 -12.53
C SER A 22 -27.03 -2.35 -12.40
N ILE A 23 -26.14 -3.17 -11.83
CA ILE A 23 -24.70 -2.88 -11.72
C ILE A 23 -24.09 -2.48 -13.07
N ARG A 24 -24.55 -3.07 -14.19
CA ARG A 24 -24.06 -2.75 -15.53
C ARG A 24 -24.50 -1.36 -15.99
N GLN A 25 -25.72 -0.95 -15.69
CA GLN A 25 -26.23 0.38 -16.02
C GLN A 25 -25.51 1.46 -15.20
N VAL A 26 -25.32 1.22 -13.90
CA VAL A 26 -24.56 2.12 -13.03
C VAL A 26 -23.12 2.25 -13.53
N ALA A 27 -22.46 1.14 -13.89
CA ALA A 27 -21.13 1.14 -14.47
C ALA A 27 -21.03 2.02 -15.74
N LYS A 28 -22.00 1.88 -16.65
CA LYS A 28 -22.06 2.69 -17.88
C LYS A 28 -22.29 4.18 -17.57
N ARG A 29 -23.18 4.51 -16.63
CA ARG A 29 -23.50 5.89 -16.23
C ARG A 29 -22.32 6.64 -15.64
N PHE A 30 -21.52 5.97 -14.81
CA PHE A 30 -20.37 6.56 -14.13
C PHE A 30 -19.03 6.27 -14.82
N MET A 31 -19.06 5.69 -16.03
CA MET A 31 -17.86 5.33 -16.82
C MET A 31 -16.82 4.51 -16.04
N VAL A 32 -17.29 3.63 -15.16
CA VAL A 32 -16.46 2.74 -14.34
C VAL A 32 -16.70 1.28 -14.70
N THR A 33 -15.73 0.41 -14.47
CA THR A 33 -15.91 -1.01 -14.78
C THR A 33 -16.95 -1.66 -13.85
N LYS A 34 -17.69 -2.64 -14.36
CA LYS A 34 -18.64 -3.46 -13.57
C LYS A 34 -18.01 -4.05 -12.30
N ARG A 35 -16.74 -4.43 -12.37
CA ARG A 35 -15.98 -5.03 -11.26
C ARG A 35 -15.73 -4.00 -10.16
N THR A 36 -15.46 -2.75 -10.51
CA THR A 36 -15.28 -1.64 -9.57
C THR A 36 -16.58 -1.34 -8.83
N VAL A 37 -17.71 -1.22 -9.55
CA VAL A 37 -19.03 -1.00 -8.95
C VAL A 37 -19.38 -2.12 -7.98
N HIS A 38 -19.26 -3.38 -8.42
CA HIS A 38 -19.53 -4.54 -7.58
C HIS A 38 -18.65 -4.57 -6.32
N ARG A 39 -17.37 -4.18 -6.42
CA ARG A 39 -16.46 -4.07 -5.27
C ARG A 39 -16.97 -3.04 -4.26
N TRP A 40 -17.39 -1.86 -4.70
CA TRP A 40 -17.89 -0.81 -3.81
C TRP A 40 -19.21 -1.16 -3.15
N VAL A 41 -20.16 -1.72 -3.90
CA VAL A 41 -21.44 -2.20 -3.35
C VAL A 41 -21.21 -3.26 -2.29
N ARG A 42 -20.35 -4.26 -2.56
CA ARG A 42 -20.03 -5.31 -1.60
C ARG A 42 -19.33 -4.75 -0.35
N GLN A 43 -18.41 -3.80 -0.53
CA GLN A 43 -17.74 -3.15 0.59
C GLN A 43 -18.75 -2.37 1.46
N TYR A 44 -19.68 -1.66 0.85
CA TYR A 44 -20.73 -0.94 1.57
C TYR A 44 -21.66 -1.90 2.33
N GLN A 45 -22.06 -3.02 1.73
CA GLN A 45 -22.89 -4.03 2.41
C GLN A 45 -22.19 -4.68 3.62
N GLN A 46 -20.87 -4.84 3.56
CA GLN A 46 -20.11 -5.51 4.62
C GLN A 46 -19.69 -4.58 5.77
N THR A 47 -19.30 -3.36 5.43
CA THR A 47 -18.63 -2.45 6.38
C THR A 47 -19.33 -1.11 6.53
N GLN A 48 -20.32 -0.78 5.68
CA GLN A 48 -20.93 0.55 5.54
C GLN A 48 -19.96 1.70 5.26
N ASP A 49 -18.67 1.40 5.12
CA ASP A 49 -17.59 2.34 4.82
C ASP A 49 -17.10 2.18 3.37
N LEU A 50 -17.01 3.31 2.67
CA LEU A 50 -16.54 3.40 1.28
C LEU A 50 -15.12 3.96 1.16
N ALA A 51 -14.49 4.27 2.29
CA ALA A 51 -13.13 4.75 2.33
C ALA A 51 -12.18 3.76 1.63
N PRO A 52 -11.17 4.27 0.91
CA PRO A 52 -10.10 3.42 0.41
C PRO A 52 -9.46 2.69 1.58
N LYS A 53 -9.31 1.37 1.46
CA LYS A 53 -8.50 0.61 2.40
C LYS A 53 -7.12 1.25 2.47
N LYS A 54 -6.57 1.35 3.69
CA LYS A 54 -5.19 1.80 3.90
C LYS A 54 -4.30 0.99 2.96
N ALA A 55 -3.51 1.69 2.14
CA ALA A 55 -2.44 1.03 1.40
C ALA A 55 -1.64 0.22 2.42
N GLY A 56 -1.36 -1.05 2.12
CA GLY A 56 -0.63 -1.91 3.05
C GLY A 56 0.65 -1.21 3.53
N THR A 57 1.04 -1.47 4.77
CA THR A 57 2.27 -0.91 5.34
C THR A 57 3.40 -1.17 4.35
N LYS A 58 4.15 -0.11 3.99
CA LYS A 58 5.38 -0.29 3.21
C LYS A 58 6.21 -1.33 3.98
N ARG A 59 6.64 -2.39 3.30
CA ARG A 59 7.61 -3.32 3.90
C ARG A 59 8.85 -2.49 4.22
N VAL A 60 9.08 -2.27 5.50
CA VAL A 60 10.26 -1.56 5.96
C VAL A 60 11.40 -2.58 5.94
N GLY A 61 12.53 -2.23 5.33
CA GLY A 61 13.71 -3.11 5.35
C GLY A 61 14.22 -3.28 6.77
N ILE A 62 14.80 -4.44 7.08
CA ILE A 62 15.36 -4.76 8.42
C ILE A 62 16.38 -3.69 8.85
N LEU A 63 17.13 -3.12 7.90
CA LEU A 63 18.11 -2.06 8.14
C LEU A 63 17.51 -0.72 8.60
N GLU A 64 16.23 -0.44 8.32
CA GLU A 64 15.62 0.83 8.76
C GLU A 64 15.50 0.86 10.29
N GLN A 65 15.36 -0.29 10.94
CA GLN A 65 15.32 -0.39 12.40
C GLN A 65 16.65 0.01 13.02
N HIS A 66 17.76 -0.17 12.31
CA HIS A 66 19.13 0.12 12.75
C HIS A 66 19.76 1.26 11.96
N ARG A 67 18.94 2.12 11.35
CA ARG A 67 19.41 3.14 10.41
C ARG A 67 20.52 4.03 10.96
N GLN A 68 20.43 4.43 12.22
CA GLN A 68 21.43 5.28 12.86
C GLN A 68 22.78 4.56 12.98
N GLU A 69 22.77 3.29 13.37
CA GLU A 69 23.97 2.47 13.55
C GLU A 69 24.63 2.15 12.19
N VAL A 70 23.81 1.84 11.17
CA VAL A 70 24.30 1.63 9.80
C VAL A 70 24.97 2.90 9.26
N MET A 71 24.36 4.07 9.47
CA MET A 71 24.93 5.34 9.02
C MET A 71 26.22 5.69 9.77
N ALA A 72 26.31 5.38 11.07
CA ALA A 72 27.55 5.55 11.84
C ALA A 72 28.68 4.69 11.27
N ILE A 73 28.41 3.40 10.98
CA ILE A 73 29.37 2.48 10.38
C ILE A 73 29.88 2.99 9.01
N ILE A 74 28.98 3.48 8.16
CA ILE A 74 29.35 4.04 6.84
C ILE A 74 30.20 5.30 7.00
N THR A 75 29.94 6.11 8.02
CA THR A 75 30.70 7.34 8.28
C THR A 75 32.09 7.04 8.86
N GLU A 76 32.20 6.01 9.72
CA GLU A 76 33.47 5.54 10.29
C GLU A 76 34.38 4.89 9.23
N HIS A 77 33.78 4.22 8.23
CA HIS A 77 34.51 3.41 7.26
C HIS A 77 34.08 3.68 5.80
N PRO A 78 34.23 4.91 5.27
CA PRO A 78 33.69 5.28 3.96
C PRO A 78 34.25 4.46 2.79
N ASP A 79 35.47 3.95 2.92
CA ASP A 79 36.19 3.22 1.86
C ASP A 79 35.98 1.70 1.89
N PHE A 80 35.04 1.20 2.69
CA PHE A 80 34.75 -0.23 2.76
C PHE A 80 34.04 -0.76 1.51
N TYR A 81 34.44 -1.96 1.10
CA TYR A 81 33.71 -2.73 0.10
C TYR A 81 32.40 -3.28 0.68
N LEU A 82 31.42 -3.52 -0.18
CA LEU A 82 30.08 -3.97 0.25
C LEU A 82 30.10 -5.23 1.13
N TRP A 83 31.00 -6.18 0.84
CA TRP A 83 31.14 -7.41 1.62
C TRP A 83 31.70 -7.16 3.04
N GLN A 84 32.50 -6.12 3.22
CA GLN A 84 33.02 -5.75 4.54
C GLN A 84 31.91 -5.15 5.41
N TYR A 85 31.02 -4.36 4.81
CA TYR A 85 29.81 -3.91 5.49
C TYR A 85 28.89 -5.08 5.86
N GLN A 86 28.75 -6.10 5.00
CA GLN A 86 27.95 -7.28 5.33
C GLN A 86 28.48 -8.00 6.57
N GLU A 87 29.78 -8.23 6.65
CA GLU A 87 30.38 -8.89 7.82
C GLU A 87 30.23 -8.02 9.07
N LEU A 88 30.49 -6.72 8.98
CA LEU A 88 30.39 -5.81 10.12
C LEU A 88 28.94 -5.67 10.64
N LEU A 89 27.96 -5.63 9.74
CA LEU A 89 26.53 -5.61 10.11
C LEU A 89 26.08 -6.95 10.71
N ARG A 90 26.66 -8.06 10.27
CA ARG A 90 26.42 -9.39 10.84
C ARG A 90 27.04 -9.51 12.24
N GLU A 91 28.27 -9.04 12.43
CA GLU A 91 28.98 -9.12 13.71
C GLU A 91 28.39 -8.18 14.77
N ARG A 92 28.11 -6.92 14.42
CA ARG A 92 27.62 -5.93 15.39
C ARG A 92 26.11 -5.99 15.63
N LEU A 93 25.32 -6.24 14.58
CA LEU A 93 23.85 -6.14 14.64
C LEU A 93 23.14 -7.49 14.46
N GLY A 94 23.87 -8.56 14.11
CA GLY A 94 23.27 -9.86 13.79
C GLY A 94 22.43 -9.86 12.50
N ILE A 95 22.56 -8.83 11.66
CA ILE A 95 21.74 -8.66 10.45
C ILE A 95 22.48 -9.23 9.25
N ASN A 96 21.84 -10.16 8.55
CA ASN A 96 22.35 -10.67 7.29
C ASN A 96 21.76 -9.85 6.13
N VAL A 97 22.62 -9.11 5.43
CA VAL A 97 22.24 -8.28 4.28
C VAL A 97 22.74 -8.97 3.02
N SER A 98 21.90 -9.12 2.01
CA SER A 98 22.30 -9.66 0.70
C SER A 98 22.39 -8.55 -0.34
N ILE A 99 23.37 -8.66 -1.24
CA ILE A 99 23.50 -7.81 -2.42
C ILE A 99 22.56 -8.42 -3.48
N VAL A 100 21.35 -7.90 -3.59
CA VAL A 100 20.38 -8.30 -4.63
C VAL A 100 19.91 -7.06 -5.35
#